data_AF-A0A4U9HH14-F1
#
_entry.id   AF-A0A4U9HH14-F1
#
_cell.length_a   1.000
_cell.length_b   1.000
_cell.length_c   1.000
_cell.angle_alpha   90.00
_cell.angle_beta   90.00
_cell.angle_gamma   90.00
#
_symmetry.space_group_name_H-M   'P 1'
#
loop_
_entity.id
_entity.type
_entity.pdbx_description
1 polymer ?
#
loop_
_entity_poly.entity_id
_entity_poly.type
_entity_poly.pdbx_seq_one_letter_code
_entity_poly.pdbx_strand_id
1 'polypeptide(L)'
;MLVFTLPGFDRVFKVIKDKFAPQKEMSAAHVRACYQLVKEHDRVGRMADTQEFENFVLDKRQIAPELMALLLQEAPGKITDLGDRIAISHLYIERRMVPLNIWLEQAEGQVLHDAIEEYGNAIRQLAAANIFPGDMLFKNFGVTRHGRVVFYDYDEICYMTEVNFREIPPPRYPEDEFASEPWYSVSPGDVFPEEFRHWLCADPRIGALFEEMHADLFRADYWRRLQTRIKNGHVEDVYAYRRRQRFSVRYGWPVSSTTANSS
;
A
#
# COMPACT_ATOMS: atom_id res chain seq x y z
N MET A 1 9.64 -6.88 -7.47
CA MET A 1 10.50 -7.75 -6.63
C MET A 1 10.37 -9.23 -7.02
N LEU A 2 11.36 -10.07 -6.73
CA LEU A 2 11.21 -11.54 -6.64
C LEU A 2 11.05 -11.89 -5.16
N VAL A 3 10.00 -12.63 -4.80
CA VAL A 3 9.68 -12.90 -3.39
C VAL A 3 9.49 -14.40 -3.17
N PHE A 4 10.12 -14.95 -2.13
CA PHE A 4 9.98 -16.36 -1.75
C PHE A 4 9.94 -16.55 -0.23
N THR A 5 9.53 -17.73 0.22
CA THR A 5 9.45 -18.10 1.63
C THR A 5 9.49 -19.62 1.78
N LEU A 6 9.61 -20.10 3.02
CA LEU A 6 9.44 -21.51 3.36
C LEU A 6 8.01 -21.76 3.85
N PRO A 7 7.42 -22.93 3.55
CA PRO A 7 6.20 -23.37 4.23
C PRO A 7 6.40 -23.34 5.75
N GLY A 8 5.45 -22.75 6.48
CA GLY A 8 5.52 -22.60 7.94
C GLY A 8 6.42 -21.48 8.47
N PHE A 9 7.22 -20.83 7.62
CA PHE A 9 8.04 -19.68 8.06
C PHE A 9 7.24 -18.39 8.03
N ASP A 10 7.50 -17.52 9.00
CA ASP A 10 6.74 -16.30 9.26
C ASP A 10 7.36 -15.04 8.64
N ARG A 11 8.33 -15.23 7.74
CA ARG A 11 8.99 -14.16 6.98
C ARG A 11 9.10 -14.52 5.50
N VAL A 12 9.19 -13.49 4.66
CA VAL A 12 9.46 -13.59 3.23
C VAL A 12 10.82 -12.97 2.92
N PHE A 13 11.45 -13.47 1.87
CA PHE A 13 12.70 -12.94 1.32
C PHE A 13 12.36 -12.20 0.03
N LYS A 14 12.74 -10.93 -0.06
CA LYS A 14 12.49 -10.07 -1.22
C LYS A 14 13.82 -9.70 -1.88
N VAL A 15 13.99 -10.10 -3.12
CA VAL A 15 15.17 -9.79 -3.95
C VAL A 15 14.74 -8.80 -5.03
N ILE A 16 15.53 -7.74 -5.24
CA ILE A 16 15.29 -6.81 -6.35
C ILE A 16 15.67 -7.55 -7.65
N LYS A 17 14.78 -7.58 -8.64
CA LYS A 17 15.07 -8.23 -9.94
C LYS A 17 16.19 -7.49 -10.69
N ASP A 18 16.86 -8.16 -11.61
CA ASP A 18 17.85 -7.50 -12.49
C ASP A 18 17.19 -6.68 -13.59
N LYS A 19 16.05 -7.16 -14.09
CA LYS A 19 15.23 -6.46 -15.09
C LYS A 19 13.84 -6.25 -14.53
N PHE A 20 13.36 -5.01 -14.61
CA PHE A 20 11.97 -4.67 -14.30
C PHE A 20 11.09 -4.90 -15.53
N ALA A 21 9.77 -4.92 -15.32
CA ALA A 21 8.84 -4.94 -16.44
C ALA A 21 9.08 -3.71 -17.34
N PRO A 22 8.92 -3.81 -18.67
CA PRO A 22 9.22 -2.70 -19.60
C PRO A 22 8.49 -1.39 -19.27
N GLN A 23 7.30 -1.48 -18.68
CA GLN A 23 6.49 -0.33 -18.26
C GLN A 23 6.99 0.37 -16.98
N LYS A 24 7.91 -0.22 -16.21
CA LYS A 24 8.45 0.35 -14.97
C LYS A 24 9.78 1.07 -15.26
N GLU A 25 9.73 2.39 -15.41
CA GLU A 25 10.91 3.25 -15.51
C GLU A 25 11.53 3.49 -14.12
N MET A 26 12.03 2.43 -13.47
CA MET A 26 12.71 2.52 -12.17
C MET A 26 14.04 1.79 -12.16
N SER A 27 14.97 2.27 -11.35
CA SER A 27 16.28 1.64 -11.16
C SER A 27 16.31 0.80 -9.88
N ALA A 28 17.23 -0.16 -9.79
CA ALA A 28 17.43 -0.91 -8.55
C ALA A 28 17.85 0.00 -7.39
N ALA A 29 18.57 1.10 -7.68
CA ALA A 29 18.94 2.11 -6.71
C ALA A 29 17.72 2.87 -6.17
N HIS A 30 16.76 3.21 -7.03
CA HIS A 30 15.47 3.80 -6.63
C HIS A 30 14.73 2.88 -5.66
N VAL A 31 14.57 1.59 -6.02
CA VAL A 31 13.91 0.62 -5.14
C VAL A 31 14.62 0.52 -3.77
N ARG A 32 15.96 0.54 -3.73
CA ARG A 32 16.70 0.57 -2.46
C ARG A 32 16.43 1.85 -1.66
N ALA A 33 16.42 3.01 -2.31
CA ALA A 33 16.11 4.28 -1.66
C ALA A 33 14.71 4.28 -1.03
N CYS A 34 13.71 3.71 -1.72
CA CYS A 34 12.36 3.56 -1.16
C CYS A 34 12.33 2.67 0.09
N TYR A 35 13.05 1.54 0.09
CA TYR A 35 13.14 0.67 1.27
C TYR A 35 13.86 1.37 2.44
N GLN A 36 14.89 2.16 2.15
CA GLN A 36 15.58 2.97 3.16
C GLN A 36 14.68 4.06 3.73
N LEU A 37 13.93 4.76 2.87
CA LEU A 37 12.93 5.75 3.27
C LEU A 37 11.95 5.13 4.26
N VAL A 38 11.35 3.98 3.93
CA VAL A 38 10.41 3.29 4.84
C VAL A 38 11.06 2.87 6.16
N LYS A 39 12.35 2.52 6.14
CA LYS A 39 13.10 2.11 7.34
C LYS A 39 13.30 3.26 8.32
N GLU A 40 13.59 4.45 7.81
CA GLU A 40 13.87 5.65 8.59
C GLU A 40 12.63 6.46 8.94
N HIS A 41 11.51 6.20 8.25
CA HIS A 41 10.27 6.94 8.43
C HIS A 41 9.37 6.37 9.54
N ASP A 42 8.47 7.18 10.09
CA ASP A 42 7.41 6.66 10.95
C ASP A 42 6.46 5.80 10.13
N ARG A 43 6.51 4.50 10.41
CA ARG A 43 5.72 3.48 9.70
C ARG A 43 4.27 3.45 10.12
N VAL A 44 3.89 4.15 11.20
CA VAL A 44 2.50 4.28 11.69
C VAL A 44 1.76 2.95 11.87
N GLY A 45 2.51 1.85 12.02
CA GLY A 45 2.01 0.48 12.01
C GLY A 45 1.31 0.05 10.70
N ARG A 46 1.55 0.76 9.60
CA ARG A 46 1.00 0.51 8.25
C ARG A 46 2.06 0.19 7.20
N MET A 47 3.34 0.27 7.52
CA MET A 47 4.42 -0.27 6.69
C MET A 47 5.17 -1.36 7.46
N ALA A 48 5.44 -2.48 6.80
CA ALA A 48 6.18 -3.58 7.39
C ALA A 48 7.66 -3.23 7.57
N ASP A 49 8.23 -3.61 8.72
CA ASP A 49 9.68 -3.49 8.93
C ASP A 49 10.45 -4.45 8.02
N THR A 50 11.54 -3.95 7.45
CA THR A 50 12.43 -4.71 6.59
C THR A 50 13.81 -4.85 7.25
N GLN A 51 14.43 -6.01 7.08
CA GLN A 51 15.82 -6.26 7.47
C GLN A 51 16.62 -6.50 6.20
N GLU A 52 17.57 -5.62 5.92
CA GLU A 52 18.46 -5.74 4.77
C GLU A 52 19.59 -6.72 5.08
N PHE A 53 19.88 -7.61 4.13
CA PHE A 53 20.97 -8.58 4.21
C PHE A 53 21.79 -8.54 2.93
N GLU A 54 23.10 -8.69 3.10
CA GLU A 54 24.04 -8.83 2.00
C GLU A 54 24.70 -10.21 2.03
N ASN A 55 25.00 -10.74 0.84
CA ASN A 55 25.66 -12.03 0.65
C ASN A 55 24.99 -13.17 1.44
N PHE A 56 23.66 -13.22 1.38
CA PHE A 56 22.86 -14.20 2.11
C PHE A 56 23.03 -15.60 1.51
N VAL A 57 23.52 -16.55 2.31
CA VAL A 57 23.88 -17.89 1.85
C VAL A 57 22.72 -18.86 2.01
N LEU A 58 22.42 -19.62 0.96
CA LEU A 58 21.42 -20.69 0.96
C LEU A 58 22.04 -22.00 0.47
N ASP A 59 21.68 -23.12 1.11
CA ASP A 59 22.02 -24.45 0.60
C ASP A 59 21.15 -24.79 -0.62
N LYS A 60 21.74 -25.21 -1.75
CA LYS A 60 20.99 -25.54 -2.97
C LYS A 60 19.93 -26.62 -2.75
N ARG A 61 20.22 -27.59 -1.86
CA ARG A 61 19.27 -28.66 -1.47
C ARG A 61 17.99 -28.15 -0.78
N GLN A 62 17.99 -26.92 -0.26
CA GLN A 62 16.83 -26.30 0.38
C GLN A 62 15.99 -25.47 -0.58
N ILE A 63 16.45 -25.28 -1.82
CA ILE A 63 15.79 -24.45 -2.82
C ILE A 63 15.03 -25.36 -3.77
N ALA A 64 13.71 -25.16 -3.86
CA ALA A 64 12.89 -25.88 -4.83
C ALA A 64 13.41 -25.62 -6.26
N PRO A 65 13.44 -26.63 -7.16
CA PRO A 65 13.96 -26.47 -8.52
C PRO A 65 13.32 -25.30 -9.28
N GLU A 66 12.02 -25.08 -9.11
CA GLU A 66 11.26 -24.00 -9.74
C GLU A 66 11.71 -22.62 -9.23
N LEU A 67 12.00 -22.51 -7.94
CA LEU A 67 12.52 -21.28 -7.34
C LEU A 67 13.95 -21.00 -7.82
N MET A 68 14.80 -22.02 -7.91
CA MET A 68 16.16 -21.86 -8.45
C MET A 68 16.13 -21.37 -9.90
N ALA A 69 15.27 -21.96 -10.74
CA ALA A 69 15.09 -21.52 -12.12
C ALA A 69 14.64 -20.05 -12.20
N LEU A 70 13.66 -19.67 -11.38
CA LEU A 70 13.17 -18.29 -11.32
C LEU A 70 14.25 -17.30 -10.85
N LEU A 71 15.05 -17.68 -9.85
CA LEU A 71 16.17 -16.89 -9.35
C LEU A 71 17.21 -16.62 -10.44
N LEU A 72 17.62 -17.66 -11.17
CA LEU A 72 18.59 -17.54 -12.27
C LEU A 72 18.03 -16.81 -13.49
N GLN A 73 16.72 -16.82 -13.68
CA GLN A 73 16.06 -16.06 -14.76
C GLN A 73 15.96 -14.57 -14.43
N GLU A 74 15.50 -14.23 -13.22
CA GLU A 74 15.05 -12.88 -12.88
C GLU A 74 16.08 -12.06 -12.10
N ALA A 75 17.05 -12.70 -11.45
CA ALA A 75 18.11 -12.06 -10.69
C ALA A 75 19.51 -12.74 -10.84
N PRO A 76 19.93 -13.18 -12.04
CA PRO A 76 21.22 -13.87 -12.23
C PRO A 76 22.43 -13.08 -11.73
N GLY A 77 22.46 -11.77 -11.95
CA GLY A 77 23.53 -10.86 -11.51
C GLY A 77 23.61 -10.66 -10.00
N LYS A 78 22.64 -11.18 -9.24
CA LYS A 78 22.64 -11.18 -7.77
C LYS A 78 22.99 -12.52 -7.15
N ILE A 79 23.22 -13.55 -7.97
CA ILE A 79 23.46 -14.91 -7.50
C ILE A 79 24.91 -15.27 -7.77
N THR A 80 25.63 -15.65 -6.71
CA THR A 80 26.96 -16.24 -6.82
C THR A 80 26.88 -17.73 -6.52
N ASP A 81 27.37 -18.55 -7.43
CA ASP A 81 27.49 -20.00 -7.21
C ASP A 81 28.70 -20.30 -6.31
N LEU A 82 28.46 -21.07 -5.24
CA LEU A 82 29.46 -21.48 -4.25
C LEU A 82 29.55 -23.01 -4.13
N GLY A 83 29.25 -23.74 -5.21
CA GLY A 83 29.23 -25.21 -5.22
C GLY A 83 27.88 -25.75 -4.73
N ASP A 84 27.82 -26.31 -3.52
CA ASP A 84 26.57 -26.83 -2.94
C ASP A 84 25.64 -25.73 -2.40
N ARG A 85 26.09 -24.48 -2.46
CA ARG A 85 25.40 -23.29 -1.94
C ARG A 85 25.33 -22.21 -3.01
N ILE A 86 24.44 -21.25 -2.79
CA ILE A 86 24.44 -19.96 -3.49
C ILE A 86 24.56 -18.82 -2.48
N ALA A 87 25.11 -17.69 -2.90
CA ALA A 87 25.00 -16.43 -2.17
C ALA A 87 24.14 -15.45 -2.97
N ILE A 88 23.14 -14.86 -2.33
CA ILE A 88 22.34 -13.76 -2.85
C ILE A 88 22.97 -12.47 -2.39
N SER A 89 23.48 -11.65 -3.32
CA SER A 89 24.25 -10.44 -3.01
C SER A 89 23.48 -9.45 -2.15
N HIS A 90 22.16 -9.36 -2.33
CA HIS A 90 21.30 -8.44 -1.60
C HIS A 90 19.86 -8.94 -1.53
N LEU A 91 19.27 -8.91 -0.33
CA LEU A 91 17.85 -9.19 -0.12
C LEU A 91 17.29 -8.46 1.10
N TYR A 92 15.98 -8.36 1.17
CA TYR A 92 15.25 -7.97 2.38
C TYR A 92 14.52 -9.16 2.98
N ILE A 93 14.51 -9.23 4.31
CA ILE A 93 13.64 -10.13 5.07
C ILE A 93 12.53 -9.29 5.69
N GLU A 94 11.28 -9.72 5.50
CA GLU A 94 10.10 -9.01 5.97
C GLU A 94 9.09 -9.98 6.58
N ARG A 95 8.21 -9.49 7.47
CA ARG A 95 7.14 -10.30 8.06
C ARG A 95 6.23 -10.86 6.96
N ARG A 96 5.96 -12.16 7.00
CA ARG A 96 4.97 -12.80 6.12
C ARG A 96 3.57 -12.45 6.60
N MET A 97 2.74 -12.01 5.65
CA MET A 97 1.32 -11.70 5.81
C MET A 97 0.53 -12.43 4.74
N VAL A 98 -0.79 -12.51 4.91
CA VAL A 98 -1.68 -12.98 3.84
C VAL A 98 -1.93 -11.78 2.91
N PRO A 99 -1.60 -11.85 1.60
CA PRO A 99 -1.92 -10.79 0.66
C PRO A 99 -3.40 -10.44 0.70
N LEU A 100 -3.73 -9.14 0.73
CA LEU A 100 -5.10 -8.67 0.94
C LEU A 100 -6.01 -9.09 -0.21
N ASN A 101 -5.52 -9.16 -1.45
CA ASN A 101 -6.31 -9.70 -2.57
C ASN A 101 -6.76 -11.15 -2.30
N ILE A 102 -5.87 -12.01 -1.81
CA ILE A 102 -6.17 -13.41 -1.46
C ILE A 102 -7.14 -13.46 -0.27
N TRP A 103 -6.95 -12.57 0.71
CA TRP A 103 -7.86 -12.47 1.85
C TRP A 103 -9.29 -12.12 1.42
N LEU A 104 -9.44 -11.16 0.50
CA LEU A 104 -10.74 -10.68 0.01
C LEU A 104 -11.49 -11.69 -0.87
N GLU A 105 -10.79 -12.63 -1.50
CA GLU A 105 -11.42 -13.76 -2.21
C GLU A 105 -12.22 -14.68 -1.28
N GLN A 106 -11.79 -14.81 -0.02
CA GLN A 106 -12.39 -15.71 0.97
C GLN A 106 -13.22 -14.98 2.03
N ALA A 107 -13.09 -13.65 2.11
CA ALA A 107 -13.78 -12.85 3.10
C ALA A 107 -15.25 -12.58 2.71
N GLU A 108 -16.16 -12.76 3.65
CA GLU A 108 -17.58 -12.48 3.50
C GLU A 108 -18.15 -11.75 4.72
N GLY A 109 -19.31 -11.10 4.54
CA GLY A 109 -20.06 -10.44 5.61
C GLY A 109 -19.21 -9.46 6.42
N GLN A 110 -19.22 -9.62 7.74
CA GLN A 110 -18.47 -8.73 8.65
C GLN A 110 -16.95 -8.78 8.45
N VAL A 111 -16.39 -9.92 8.01
CA VAL A 111 -14.95 -10.05 7.78
C VAL A 111 -14.53 -9.22 6.57
N LEU A 112 -15.34 -9.21 5.52
CA LEU A 112 -15.12 -8.36 4.35
C LEU A 112 -15.22 -6.88 4.74
N HIS A 113 -16.28 -6.51 5.46
CA HIS A 113 -16.47 -5.15 5.96
C HIS A 113 -15.26 -4.67 6.78
N ASP A 114 -14.83 -5.43 7.79
CA ASP A 114 -13.68 -5.09 8.63
C ASP A 114 -12.37 -4.95 7.83
N ALA A 115 -12.16 -5.80 6.81
CA ALA A 115 -10.98 -5.73 5.96
C ALA A 115 -10.95 -4.48 5.09
N ILE A 116 -12.10 -4.10 4.50
CA ILE A 116 -12.22 -2.88 3.69
C ILE A 116 -12.08 -1.63 4.56
N GLU A 117 -12.70 -1.62 5.75
CA GLU A 117 -12.52 -0.54 6.74
C GLU A 117 -11.04 -0.35 7.09
N GLU A 118 -10.33 -1.44 7.39
CA GLU A 118 -8.90 -1.38 7.73
C GLU A 118 -8.01 -0.97 6.56
N TYR A 119 -8.35 -1.36 5.33
CA TYR A 119 -7.61 -0.98 4.13
C TYR A 119 -7.71 0.52 3.86
N GLY A 120 -8.92 1.11 3.85
CA GLY A 120 -9.05 2.55 3.68
C GLY A 120 -8.41 3.32 4.84
N ASN A 121 -8.51 2.82 6.07
CA ASN A 121 -7.80 3.39 7.22
C ASN A 121 -6.27 3.32 7.06
N ALA A 122 -5.73 2.25 6.47
CA ALA A 122 -4.31 2.13 6.19
C ALA A 122 -3.84 3.23 5.23
N ILE A 123 -4.57 3.46 4.13
CA ILE A 123 -4.26 4.53 3.17
C ILE A 123 -4.25 5.90 3.86
N ARG A 124 -5.29 6.21 4.65
CA ARG A 124 -5.39 7.48 5.38
C ARG A 124 -4.21 7.72 6.30
N GLN A 125 -3.81 6.68 7.04
CA GLN A 125 -2.74 6.78 8.01
C GLN A 125 -1.38 6.91 7.33
N LEU A 126 -1.15 6.23 6.21
CA LEU A 126 0.04 6.44 5.36
C LEU A 126 0.08 7.87 4.83
N ALA A 127 -1.02 8.33 4.23
CA ALA A 127 -1.13 9.67 3.67
C ALA A 127 -0.93 10.75 4.74
N ALA A 128 -1.47 10.54 5.94
CA ALA A 128 -1.31 11.43 7.08
C ALA A 128 0.13 11.47 7.61
N ALA A 129 0.87 10.37 7.45
CA ALA A 129 2.30 10.28 7.71
C ALA A 129 3.15 10.81 6.54
N ASN A 130 2.60 11.60 5.61
CA ASN A 130 3.30 12.11 4.43
C ASN A 130 3.74 11.02 3.43
N ILE A 131 3.16 9.82 3.47
CA ILE A 131 3.48 8.72 2.55
C ILE A 131 2.33 8.50 1.56
N PHE A 132 2.61 8.67 0.28
CA PHE A 132 1.72 8.23 -0.79
C PHE A 132 2.16 6.83 -1.27
N PRO A 133 1.26 5.82 -1.24
CA PRO A 133 1.66 4.44 -1.56
C PRO A 133 2.03 4.17 -3.02
N GLY A 134 1.62 5.01 -3.97
CA GLY A 134 1.73 4.70 -5.40
C GLY A 134 0.68 3.67 -5.83
N ASP A 135 1.10 2.44 -6.17
CA ASP A 135 0.20 1.33 -6.52
C ASP A 135 -0.60 0.85 -5.29
N MET A 136 -1.81 1.40 -5.15
CA MET A 136 -2.76 1.07 -4.09
C MET A 136 -3.55 -0.22 -4.31
N LEU A 137 -3.20 -1.08 -5.27
CA LEU A 137 -3.92 -2.35 -5.46
C LEU A 137 -3.80 -3.28 -4.24
N PHE A 138 -4.87 -4.05 -3.96
CA PHE A 138 -4.92 -4.96 -2.81
C PHE A 138 -3.75 -5.97 -2.74
N LYS A 139 -3.18 -6.35 -3.89
CA LYS A 139 -2.02 -7.24 -3.98
C LYS A 139 -0.75 -6.70 -3.28
N ASN A 140 -0.68 -5.40 -3.00
CA ASN A 140 0.47 -4.72 -2.37
C ASN A 140 0.28 -4.51 -0.86
N PHE A 141 -0.84 -4.99 -0.31
CA PHE A 141 -1.18 -4.92 1.09
C PHE A 141 -1.31 -6.32 1.68
N GLY A 142 -0.97 -6.45 2.96
CA GLY A 142 -0.98 -7.68 3.72
C GLY A 142 -1.88 -7.60 4.94
N VAL A 143 -2.51 -8.71 5.26
CA VAL A 143 -3.33 -8.90 6.45
C VAL A 143 -2.51 -9.64 7.50
N THR A 144 -2.38 -9.02 8.67
CA THR A 144 -1.72 -9.61 9.84
C THR A 144 -2.64 -10.61 10.55
N ARG A 145 -2.09 -11.40 11.49
CA ARG A 145 -2.88 -12.33 12.33
C ARG A 145 -4.02 -11.66 13.11
N HIS A 146 -3.91 -10.36 13.39
CA HIS A 146 -4.93 -9.59 14.11
C HIS A 146 -5.87 -8.81 13.16
N GLY A 147 -5.84 -9.10 11.86
CA GLY A 147 -6.72 -8.47 10.87
C GLY A 147 -6.33 -7.03 10.51
N ARG A 148 -5.15 -6.55 10.91
CA ARG A 148 -4.64 -5.24 10.44
C ARG A 148 -4.12 -5.34 9.02
N VAL A 149 -4.41 -4.32 8.23
CA VAL A 149 -3.88 -4.13 6.87
C VAL A 149 -2.58 -3.31 6.91
N VAL A 150 -1.54 -3.80 6.22
CA VAL A 150 -0.18 -3.24 6.19
C VAL A 150 0.33 -3.24 4.75
N PHE A 151 0.87 -2.12 4.30
CA PHE A 151 1.50 -1.95 2.99
C PHE A 151 2.90 -2.56 2.96
N TYR A 152 3.27 -3.17 1.83
CA TYR A 152 4.56 -3.86 1.71
C TYR A 152 5.26 -3.76 0.34
N ASP A 153 4.71 -3.07 -0.65
CA ASP A 153 5.38 -2.89 -1.95
C ASP A 153 5.83 -1.44 -2.12
N TYR A 154 7.11 -1.17 -1.85
CA TYR A 154 7.60 0.20 -1.69
C TYR A 154 8.16 0.82 -2.97
N ASP A 155 8.16 0.12 -4.10
CA ASP A 155 8.87 0.60 -5.30
C ASP A 155 8.27 1.87 -5.93
N GLU A 156 6.99 2.13 -5.68
CA GLU A 156 6.25 3.33 -6.13
C GLU A 156 5.89 4.30 -4.99
N ILE A 157 6.48 4.10 -3.80
CA ILE A 157 6.26 4.99 -2.67
C ILE A 157 6.91 6.36 -2.95
N CYS A 158 6.20 7.43 -2.61
CA CYS A 158 6.76 8.78 -2.61
C CYS A 158 6.18 9.61 -1.46
N TYR A 159 6.75 10.79 -1.24
CA TYR A 159 6.18 11.68 -0.25
C TYR A 159 4.89 12.31 -0.80
N MET A 160 3.88 12.44 0.05
CA MET A 160 2.66 13.17 -0.29
C MET A 160 2.99 14.56 -0.81
N THR A 161 4.00 15.24 -0.28
CA THR A 161 4.42 16.59 -0.72
C THR A 161 4.93 16.68 -2.16
N GLU A 162 5.31 15.56 -2.77
CA GLU A 162 5.84 15.48 -4.14
C GLU A 162 4.75 15.20 -5.17
N VAL A 163 3.56 14.79 -4.73
CA VAL A 163 2.44 14.43 -5.60
C VAL A 163 1.63 15.67 -5.97
N ASN A 164 1.14 15.73 -7.22
CA ASN A 164 0.19 16.74 -7.65
C ASN A 164 -1.21 16.13 -7.77
N PHE A 165 -2.05 16.30 -6.74
CA PHE A 165 -3.42 15.79 -6.76
C PHE A 165 -4.34 16.69 -7.56
N ARG A 166 -4.91 16.14 -8.64
CA ARG A 166 -5.77 16.83 -9.59
C ARG A 166 -7.14 16.17 -9.67
N GLU A 167 -8.12 16.95 -10.12
CA GLU A 167 -9.43 16.44 -10.54
C GLU A 167 -9.39 16.17 -12.03
N ILE A 168 -10.06 15.11 -12.48
CA ILE A 168 -10.28 14.83 -13.90
C ILE A 168 -11.14 15.97 -14.46
N PRO A 169 -10.64 16.73 -15.45
CA PRO A 169 -11.42 17.79 -16.05
C PRO A 169 -12.73 17.26 -16.67
N PRO A 170 -13.85 17.98 -16.56
CA PRO A 170 -15.10 17.58 -17.20
C PRO A 170 -14.93 17.54 -18.73
N PRO A 171 -15.55 16.58 -19.44
CA PRO A 171 -15.42 16.47 -20.88
C PRO A 171 -15.87 17.78 -21.54
N ARG A 172 -15.13 18.24 -22.55
CA ARG A 172 -15.44 19.51 -23.23
C ARG A 172 -16.62 19.32 -24.18
N TYR A 173 -16.69 18.14 -24.79
CA TYR A 173 -17.72 17.72 -25.73
C TYR A 173 -18.09 16.24 -25.49
N PRO A 174 -19.27 15.78 -25.95
CA PRO A 174 -19.70 14.39 -25.76
C PRO A 174 -18.72 13.34 -26.32
N GLU A 175 -17.96 13.67 -27.37
CA GLU A 175 -16.99 12.76 -27.97
C GLU A 175 -15.79 12.47 -27.04
N ASP A 176 -15.44 13.42 -26.16
CA ASP A 176 -14.34 13.25 -25.19
C ASP A 176 -14.66 12.10 -24.20
N GLU A 177 -15.93 11.76 -23.95
CA GLU A 177 -16.32 10.62 -23.07
C GLU A 177 -15.99 9.26 -23.69
N PHE A 178 -15.85 9.19 -25.01
CA PHE A 178 -15.53 7.96 -25.76
C PHE A 178 -14.05 7.88 -26.16
N ALA A 179 -13.24 8.88 -25.80
CA ALA A 179 -11.83 8.91 -26.12
C ALA A 179 -11.07 7.81 -25.34
N SER A 180 -10.22 7.07 -26.05
CA SER A 180 -9.35 6.04 -25.43
C SER A 180 -8.15 6.64 -24.70
N GLU A 181 -7.80 7.88 -25.00
CA GLU A 181 -6.70 8.61 -24.39
C GLU A 181 -7.23 9.89 -23.72
N PRO A 182 -6.64 10.31 -22.58
CA PRO A 182 -7.00 11.57 -21.94
C PRO A 182 -6.77 12.76 -22.90
N TRP A 183 -7.79 13.60 -23.09
CA TRP A 183 -7.68 14.81 -23.89
C TRP A 183 -6.96 15.97 -23.15
N TYR A 184 -6.71 15.80 -21.86
CA TYR A 184 -6.00 16.74 -21.01
C TYR A 184 -4.55 16.30 -20.78
N SER A 185 -3.66 17.25 -20.53
CA SER A 185 -2.26 16.94 -20.25
C SER A 185 -2.09 16.31 -18.87
N VAL A 186 -1.30 15.23 -18.82
CA VAL A 186 -0.88 14.53 -17.61
C VAL A 186 0.64 14.65 -17.49
N SER A 187 1.13 15.17 -16.38
CA SER A 187 2.56 15.28 -16.08
C SER A 187 3.00 14.17 -15.12
N PRO A 188 4.29 13.78 -15.11
CA PRO A 188 4.81 12.89 -14.08
C PRO A 188 4.52 13.43 -12.66
N GLY A 189 3.98 12.58 -11.78
CA GLY A 189 3.58 12.96 -10.43
C GLY A 189 2.14 13.48 -10.31
N ASP A 190 1.41 13.67 -11.42
CA ASP A 190 -0.02 13.91 -11.38
C ASP A 190 -0.76 12.64 -10.92
N VAL A 191 -1.68 12.81 -9.97
CA VAL A 191 -2.53 11.75 -9.45
C VAL A 191 -3.98 12.21 -9.48
N PHE A 192 -4.85 11.36 -10.03
CA PHE A 192 -6.30 11.59 -10.13
C PHE A 192 -7.03 10.59 -9.23
N PRO A 193 -7.41 10.98 -7.99
CA PRO A 193 -7.99 10.02 -7.05
C PRO A 193 -9.33 9.42 -7.49
N GLU A 194 -10.04 10.07 -8.41
CA GLU A 194 -11.25 9.53 -9.02
C GLU A 194 -11.01 8.21 -9.76
N GLU A 195 -9.83 8.03 -10.37
CA GLU A 195 -9.49 6.82 -11.12
C GLU A 195 -9.38 5.60 -10.22
N PHE A 196 -9.04 5.78 -8.92
CA PHE A 196 -8.92 4.68 -7.97
C PHE A 196 -10.20 3.84 -7.89
N ARG A 197 -11.35 4.45 -8.13
CA ARG A 197 -12.66 3.79 -8.16
C ARG A 197 -12.70 2.63 -9.15
N HIS A 198 -12.05 2.76 -10.31
CA HIS A 198 -12.05 1.73 -11.34
C HIS A 198 -11.47 0.41 -10.83
N TRP A 199 -10.34 0.45 -10.11
CA TRP A 199 -9.69 -0.75 -9.62
C TRP A 199 -10.17 -1.19 -8.23
N LEU A 200 -10.48 -0.25 -7.33
CA LEU A 200 -10.89 -0.55 -5.96
C LEU A 200 -12.35 -0.98 -5.84
N CYS A 201 -13.22 -0.53 -6.75
CA CYS A 201 -14.65 -0.85 -6.75
C CYS A 201 -15.06 -1.85 -7.84
N ALA A 202 -14.10 -2.56 -8.44
CA ALA A 202 -14.36 -3.53 -9.52
C ALA A 202 -15.25 -4.71 -9.06
N ASP A 203 -15.04 -5.22 -7.85
CA ASP A 203 -15.95 -6.19 -7.23
C ASP A 203 -17.11 -5.43 -6.56
N PRO A 204 -18.38 -5.65 -6.95
CA PRO A 204 -19.53 -4.95 -6.38
C PRO A 204 -19.65 -5.08 -4.86
N ARG A 205 -19.21 -6.21 -4.29
CA ARG A 205 -19.22 -6.44 -2.83
C ARG A 205 -18.27 -5.49 -2.12
N ILE A 206 -17.13 -5.21 -2.73
CA ILE A 206 -16.09 -4.32 -2.20
C ILE A 206 -16.46 -2.87 -2.48
N GLY A 207 -16.88 -2.57 -3.72
CA GLY A 207 -17.19 -1.22 -4.17
C GLY A 207 -18.23 -0.54 -3.29
N ALA A 208 -19.35 -1.22 -2.99
CA ALA A 208 -20.39 -0.65 -2.13
C ALA A 208 -19.86 -0.26 -0.74
N LEU A 209 -19.06 -1.12 -0.11
CA LEU A 209 -18.45 -0.87 1.20
C LEU A 209 -17.42 0.26 1.16
N PHE A 210 -16.63 0.32 0.08
CA PHE A 210 -15.60 1.34 -0.06
C PHE A 210 -16.21 2.73 -0.31
N GLU A 211 -17.28 2.82 -1.11
CA GLU A 211 -18.04 4.06 -1.25
C GLU A 211 -18.64 4.51 0.10
N GLU A 212 -19.25 3.58 0.84
CA GLU A 212 -19.89 3.90 2.12
C GLU A 212 -18.88 4.46 3.14
N MET A 213 -17.72 3.82 3.28
CA MET A 213 -16.77 4.15 4.34
C MET A 213 -15.67 5.12 3.91
N HIS A 214 -15.35 5.17 2.62
CA HIS A 214 -14.10 5.76 2.12
C HIS A 214 -14.24 6.58 0.83
N ALA A 215 -15.45 7.06 0.51
CA ALA A 215 -15.68 7.90 -0.68
C ALA A 215 -14.77 9.14 -0.80
N ASP A 216 -14.29 9.69 0.31
CA ASP A 216 -13.38 10.82 0.31
C ASP A 216 -11.97 10.49 -0.21
N LEU A 217 -11.55 9.20 -0.20
CA LEU A 217 -10.30 8.79 -0.85
C LEU A 217 -10.34 8.97 -2.37
N PHE A 218 -11.54 9.07 -2.97
CA PHE A 218 -11.71 9.38 -4.38
C PHE A 218 -11.71 10.88 -4.69
N ARG A 219 -11.62 11.76 -3.68
CA ARG A 219 -11.72 13.21 -3.87
C ARG A 219 -10.35 13.86 -3.80
N ALA A 220 -9.90 14.48 -4.87
CA ALA A 220 -8.63 15.22 -4.89
C ALA A 220 -8.51 16.25 -3.75
N ASP A 221 -9.60 16.93 -3.39
CA ASP A 221 -9.66 17.85 -2.25
C ASP A 221 -9.24 17.22 -0.91
N TYR A 222 -9.56 15.95 -0.66
CA TYR A 222 -9.16 15.27 0.57
C TYR A 222 -7.64 15.22 0.69
N TRP A 223 -6.99 14.76 -0.38
CA TRP A 223 -5.53 14.65 -0.48
C TRP A 223 -4.84 16.01 -0.44
N ARG A 224 -5.37 17.01 -1.15
CA ARG A 224 -4.86 18.39 -1.12
C ARG A 224 -4.94 19.03 0.27
N ARG A 225 -6.03 18.81 1.01
CA ARG A 225 -6.15 19.27 2.41
C ARG A 225 -5.11 18.61 3.30
N LEU A 226 -4.88 17.32 3.13
CA LEU A 226 -3.88 16.59 3.92
C LEU A 226 -2.46 17.07 3.63
N GLN A 227 -2.10 17.24 2.35
CA GLN A 227 -0.84 17.86 1.94
C GLN A 227 -0.66 19.25 2.57
N THR A 228 -1.71 20.07 2.59
CA THR A 228 -1.65 21.43 3.17
C THR A 228 -1.34 21.36 4.67
N ARG A 229 -1.97 20.45 5.40
CA ARG A 229 -1.69 20.25 6.84
C ARG A 229 -0.24 19.80 7.07
N ILE A 230 0.25 18.86 6.27
CA ILE A 230 1.63 18.36 6.34
C ILE A 230 2.63 19.49 6.04
N LYS A 231 2.41 20.27 4.99
CA LYS A 231 3.26 21.43 4.63
C LYS A 231 3.27 22.50 5.73
N ASN A 232 2.17 22.62 6.49
CA ASN A 232 2.07 23.50 7.65
C ASN A 232 2.70 22.89 8.94
N GLY A 233 3.39 21.76 8.84
CA GLY A 233 4.09 21.12 9.96
C GLY A 233 3.17 20.35 10.93
N HIS A 234 1.91 20.11 10.55
CA HIS A 234 1.00 19.36 11.40
C HIS A 234 1.29 17.86 11.32
N VAL A 235 1.48 17.23 12.48
CA VAL A 235 1.58 15.78 12.62
C VAL A 235 0.23 15.24 13.08
N GLU A 236 -0.40 14.40 12.26
CA GLU A 236 -1.71 13.82 12.58
C GLU A 236 -1.60 12.72 13.64
N ASP A 237 -2.64 12.59 14.46
CA ASP A 237 -2.70 11.52 15.45
C ASP A 237 -2.93 10.16 14.77
N VAL A 238 -1.99 9.23 14.97
CA VAL A 238 -2.18 7.82 14.63
C VAL A 238 -2.44 7.00 15.88
N TYR A 239 -3.58 6.32 15.89
CA TYR A 239 -3.98 5.46 17.00
C TYR A 239 -3.76 3.99 16.61
N ALA A 240 -2.99 3.26 17.42
CA ALA A 240 -2.72 1.83 17.24
C ALA A 240 -3.90 0.91 17.62
N TYR A 241 -5.12 1.45 17.67
CA TYR A 241 -6.35 0.75 18.06
C TYR A 241 -7.57 1.32 17.32
N ARG A 242 -8.62 0.50 17.18
CA ARG A 242 -9.84 0.86 16.45
C ARG A 242 -10.51 2.10 17.07
N ARG A 243 -11.05 3.00 16.25
CA ARG A 243 -11.71 4.25 16.67
C ARG A 243 -12.79 4.01 17.75
N ARG A 244 -13.55 2.92 17.64
CA ARG A 244 -14.59 2.52 18.61
C ARG A 244 -14.08 2.25 20.03
N GLN A 245 -12.76 2.05 20.21
CA GLN A 245 -12.13 1.88 21.54
C GLN A 245 -11.67 3.19 22.15
N ARG A 246 -11.71 4.32 21.42
CA ARG A 246 -11.41 5.63 22.00
C ARG A 246 -12.38 5.93 23.14
N PHE A 247 -11.87 6.36 24.29
CA PHE A 247 -12.71 6.68 25.44
C PHE A 247 -13.75 7.75 25.13
N SER A 248 -13.41 8.75 24.31
CA SER A 248 -14.36 9.77 23.85
C SER A 248 -15.50 9.24 22.98
N VAL A 249 -15.32 8.08 22.32
CA VAL A 249 -16.36 7.42 21.52
C VAL A 249 -17.15 6.44 22.38
N ARG A 250 -16.47 5.67 23.22
CA ARG A 250 -17.07 4.59 24.00
C ARG A 250 -17.84 5.09 25.23
N TYR A 251 -17.39 6.21 25.79
CA TYR A 251 -17.93 6.83 27.02
C TYR A 251 -18.33 8.29 26.80
N GLY A 252 -18.38 8.77 25.55
CA GLY A 252 -18.90 10.10 25.25
C GLY A 252 -20.39 10.16 25.59
N TRP A 253 -20.78 11.05 26.51
CA TRP A 253 -22.19 11.26 26.84
C TRP A 253 -22.96 11.70 25.58
N PRO A 254 -24.15 11.13 25.29
CA PRO A 254 -25.05 11.75 24.33
C PRO A 254 -25.40 13.13 24.90
N VAL A 255 -25.06 14.20 24.19
CA VAL A 255 -25.54 15.55 24.53
C VAL A 255 -27.05 15.50 24.35
N SER A 256 -27.78 15.28 25.43
CA SER A 256 -29.22 15.48 25.48
C SER A 256 -29.47 16.96 25.17
N SER A 257 -29.99 17.23 23.98
CA SER A 257 -30.53 18.52 23.60
C SER A 257 -31.69 18.85 24.52
N THR A 258 -31.40 19.47 25.65
CA THR A 258 -32.42 20.06 26.52
C THR A 258 -32.96 21.28 25.79
N THR A 259 -34.05 21.09 25.05
CA THR A 259 -34.94 22.17 24.65
C THR A 259 -35.44 22.84 25.92
N ALA A 260 -34.83 23.97 26.26
CA ALA A 260 -35.38 24.90 27.23
C ALA A 260 -36.68 25.46 26.63
N ASN A 261 -37.81 24.84 26.97
CA ASN A 261 -39.11 25.51 26.87
C ASN A 261 -39.16 26.57 27.97
N SER A 262 -38.83 27.80 27.60
CA SER A 262 -39.21 29.00 28.35
C SER A 262 -40.74 29.15 28.29
N SER A 263 -41.40 28.99 29.43
CA SER A 263 -42.75 29.50 29.70
C SER A 263 -42.64 30.86 30.37
#